data_AF-A0A815BX81-F1
#
_entry.id   AF-A0A815BX81-F1
#
_cell.length_a   1.000
_cell.length_b   1.000
_cell.length_c   1.000
_cell.angle_alpha   90.00
_cell.angle_beta   90.00
_cell.angle_gamma   90.00
#
_symmetry.space_group_name_H-M   'P 1'
#
loop_
_entity.id
_entity.type
_entity.pdbx_description
1 polymer ?
#
loop_
_entity_poly.entity_id
_entity_poly.type
_entity_poly.pdbx_seq_one_letter_code
_entity_poly.pdbx_strand_id
1 'polypeptide(L)'
;CGNGLLTFLLVSEGYSGLGIDMRHRRSWSLFGSSLYLELLIDPHSSTLHNLIISNQYNLLIGNHSDELTPWLPVLASQCFCDVFLLPCCFFDFSGKKFITNNHNNTTQYEQYLNYIEKIANILDFNIRKDKLRIPSTKNICFILHGKKLEDRSNDSIHTRLFNQFGIDINHEHADPQISNHRSSLIKSKPEFYSIKFSIIHFLFEYILNHNKSLTLSTAYDILPNEFCEQLKSEHGGLKSVILSYRHALNFDPKTKLITLTNPQLNSITLKQKQSSKQCFKTKPCFFYAFHPNSCPLTDEQCAFSHIIKK
;
A
#
# COMPACT_ATOMS: atom_id res chain seq x y z
N CYS A 1 -3.83 7.76 6.71
CA CYS A 1 -2.47 8.15 7.13
C CYS A 1 -1.54 6.94 7.23
N GLY A 2 -2.04 5.72 6.99
CA GLY A 2 -1.28 4.49 6.98
C GLY A 2 -0.56 4.27 8.30
N ASN A 3 0.72 3.92 8.22
CA ASN A 3 1.53 3.64 9.40
C ASN A 3 1.76 4.86 10.33
N GLY A 4 1.40 6.07 9.91
CA GLY A 4 1.47 7.28 10.73
C GLY A 4 2.84 7.97 10.77
N LEU A 5 3.87 7.44 10.08
CA LEU A 5 5.23 7.98 10.15
C LEU A 5 5.32 9.43 9.64
N LEU A 6 4.67 9.74 8.50
CA LEU A 6 4.71 11.10 7.95
C LEU A 6 4.07 12.12 8.89
N THR A 7 2.92 11.78 9.48
CA THR A 7 2.25 12.64 10.47
C THR A 7 3.18 12.90 11.66
N PHE A 8 3.80 11.84 12.21
CA PHE A 8 4.73 11.96 13.33
C PHE A 8 5.91 12.88 13.00
N LEU A 9 6.51 12.73 11.82
CA LEU A 9 7.63 13.56 11.39
C LEU A 9 7.21 15.04 11.27
N LEU A 10 6.10 15.33 10.60
CA LEU A 10 5.61 16.71 10.47
C LEU A 10 5.33 17.34 11.84
N VAL A 11 4.69 16.61 12.75
CA VAL A 11 4.42 17.11 14.11
C VAL A 11 5.72 17.30 14.90
N SER A 12 6.69 16.40 14.75
CA SER A 12 7.99 16.51 15.40
C SER A 12 8.81 17.70 14.89
N GLU A 13 8.62 18.10 13.63
CA GLU A 13 9.20 19.30 13.02
C GLU A 13 8.43 20.60 13.38
N GLY A 14 7.38 20.51 14.22
CA GLY A 14 6.65 21.66 14.77
C GLY A 14 5.37 22.03 14.02
N TYR A 15 4.93 21.24 13.04
CA TYR A 15 3.65 21.47 12.36
C TYR A 15 2.49 20.90 13.19
N SER A 16 1.40 21.66 13.35
CA SER A 16 0.16 21.10 13.89
C SER A 16 -0.52 20.21 12.84
N GLY A 17 -0.99 19.03 13.25
CA GLY A 17 -1.66 18.14 12.32
C GLY A 17 -2.20 16.86 12.96
N LEU A 18 -3.07 16.19 12.20
CA LEU A 18 -3.73 14.96 12.60
C LEU A 18 -3.64 13.92 11.48
N GLY A 19 -3.27 12.69 11.83
CA GLY A 19 -3.23 11.57 10.90
C GLY A 19 -4.53 10.78 10.91
N ILE A 20 -5.33 10.86 9.85
CA ILE A 20 -6.60 10.11 9.75
C ILE A 20 -6.43 8.86 8.88
N ASP A 21 -6.87 7.69 9.35
CA ASP A 21 -6.96 6.46 8.55
C ASP A 21 -8.27 5.73 8.88
N MET A 22 -8.85 5.03 7.90
CA MET A 22 -10.06 4.24 8.14
C MET A 22 -9.86 3.07 9.12
N ARG A 23 -8.60 2.70 9.43
CA ARG A 23 -8.24 1.59 10.32
C ARG A 23 -7.06 1.98 11.20
N HIS A 24 -7.20 1.72 12.49
CA HIS A 24 -6.15 1.86 13.48
C HIS A 24 -4.96 0.97 13.10
N ARG A 25 -3.76 1.54 13.17
CA ARG A 25 -2.51 0.81 12.86
C ARG A 25 -1.70 0.61 14.11
N ARG A 26 -1.14 -0.59 14.27
CA ARG A 26 -0.27 -0.95 15.41
C ARG A 26 0.89 0.03 15.60
N SER A 27 1.43 0.57 14.51
CA SER A 27 2.55 1.52 14.53
C SER A 27 2.24 2.85 15.20
N TRP A 28 0.98 3.25 15.32
CA TRP A 28 0.60 4.51 15.97
C TRP A 28 1.03 4.58 17.44
N SER A 29 1.00 3.43 18.13
CA SER A 29 1.47 3.32 19.52
C SER A 29 2.95 3.68 19.70
N LEU A 30 3.75 3.59 18.63
CA LEU A 30 5.18 3.93 18.66
C LEU A 30 5.43 5.44 18.51
N PHE A 31 4.45 6.18 18.02
CA PHE A 31 4.58 7.58 17.64
C PHE A 31 3.70 8.52 18.48
N GLY A 32 2.87 7.97 19.36
CA GLY A 32 1.93 8.70 20.21
C GLY A 32 0.50 8.63 19.68
N SER A 33 -0.39 7.93 20.39
CA SER A 33 -1.74 7.62 19.94
C SER A 33 -2.63 8.85 19.71
N SER A 34 -2.37 9.98 20.36
CA SER A 34 -3.15 11.22 20.23
C SER A 34 -2.97 11.93 18.88
N LEU A 35 -1.97 11.55 18.09
CA LEU A 35 -1.72 12.14 16.77
C LEU A 35 -2.58 11.55 15.65
N TYR A 36 -3.38 10.53 15.98
CA TYR A 36 -4.05 9.71 14.98
C TYR A 36 -5.52 9.51 15.30
N LEU A 37 -6.33 9.42 14.24
CA LEU A 37 -7.76 9.19 14.34
C LEU A 37 -8.15 8.04 13.41
N GLU A 38 -8.78 7.00 13.98
CA GLU A 38 -9.48 5.97 13.18
C GLU A 38 -10.83 6.55 12.75
N LEU A 39 -10.96 6.94 11.48
CA LEU A 39 -12.16 7.55 10.94
C LEU A 39 -12.28 7.22 9.44
N LEU A 40 -13.47 6.81 9.02
CA LEU A 40 -13.81 6.72 7.60
C LEU A 40 -13.83 8.13 7.01
N ILE A 41 -12.99 8.37 6.01
CA ILE A 41 -12.91 9.66 5.34
C ILE A 41 -14.02 9.71 4.29
N ASP A 42 -15.12 10.35 4.66
CA ASP A 42 -16.21 10.68 3.75
C ASP A 42 -16.14 12.18 3.40
N PRO A 43 -15.87 12.54 2.14
CA PRO A 43 -15.85 13.93 1.66
C PRO A 43 -17.17 14.69 1.85
N HIS A 44 -18.28 14.00 2.11
CA HIS A 44 -19.57 14.65 2.37
C HIS A 44 -19.85 14.84 3.86
N SER A 45 -19.00 14.30 4.74
CA SER A 45 -19.21 14.32 6.19
C SER A 45 -19.05 15.73 6.76
N SER A 46 -20.14 16.30 7.24
CA SER A 46 -20.11 17.59 7.97
C SER A 46 -19.24 17.52 9.22
N THR A 47 -19.15 16.35 9.87
CA THR A 47 -18.27 16.14 11.02
C THR A 47 -16.80 16.26 10.63
N LEU A 48 -16.40 15.70 9.48
CA LEU A 48 -15.05 15.83 8.97
C LEU A 48 -14.74 17.27 8.54
N HIS A 49 -15.69 17.95 7.88
CA HIS A 49 -15.55 19.37 7.55
C HIS A 49 -15.35 20.24 8.79
N ASN A 50 -16.20 20.05 9.80
CA ASN A 50 -16.10 20.77 11.07
C ASN A 50 -14.77 20.48 11.77
N LEU A 51 -14.29 19.24 11.76
CA LEU A 51 -12.98 18.87 12.30
C LEU A 51 -11.86 19.67 11.61
N ILE A 52 -11.88 19.74 10.28
CA ILE A 52 -10.84 20.43 9.50
C ILE A 52 -10.89 21.94 9.75
N ILE A 53 -12.08 22.54 9.65
CA ILE A 53 -12.28 23.99 9.74
C ILE A 53 -12.02 24.50 11.17
N SER A 54 -12.56 23.82 12.20
CA SER A 54 -12.41 24.26 13.60
C SER A 54 -10.97 24.19 14.10
N ASN A 55 -10.19 23.23 13.59
CA ASN A 55 -8.76 23.11 13.90
C ASN A 55 -7.87 23.97 12.97
N GLN A 56 -8.46 24.75 12.07
CA GLN A 56 -7.76 25.63 11.13
C GLN A 56 -6.72 24.89 10.28
N TYR A 57 -6.97 23.63 9.95
CA TYR A 57 -6.10 22.90 9.04
C TYR A 57 -6.22 23.48 7.63
N ASN A 58 -5.07 23.80 7.02
CA ASN A 58 -4.99 24.48 5.73
C ASN A 58 -4.35 23.63 4.63
N LEU A 59 -3.85 22.43 4.96
CA LEU A 59 -3.19 21.53 4.01
C LEU A 59 -3.67 20.09 4.22
N LEU A 60 -4.21 19.49 3.16
CA LEU A 60 -4.50 18.06 3.11
C LEU A 60 -3.37 17.33 2.38
N ILE A 61 -2.90 16.20 2.94
CA ILE A 61 -1.81 15.41 2.36
C ILE A 61 -2.34 14.03 1.97
N GLY A 62 -2.54 13.83 0.67
CA GLY A 62 -2.84 12.55 0.04
C GLY A 62 -1.57 11.84 -0.40
N ASN A 63 -0.83 11.27 0.55
CA ASN A 63 0.33 10.44 0.23
C ASN A 63 -0.09 8.99 0.01
N HIS A 64 -0.14 8.53 -1.25
CA HIS A 64 -0.65 7.20 -1.60
C HIS A 64 -2.07 6.95 -1.07
N SER A 65 -2.99 7.88 -1.38
CA SER A 65 -4.35 7.93 -0.82
C SER A 65 -5.36 6.96 -1.44
N ASP A 66 -4.94 6.03 -2.30
CA ASP A 66 -5.80 5.02 -2.92
C ASP A 66 -7.11 5.60 -3.49
N GLU A 67 -8.27 5.04 -3.11
CA GLU A 67 -9.61 5.46 -3.56
C GLU A 67 -9.93 6.93 -3.22
N LEU A 68 -9.28 7.52 -2.22
CA LEU A 68 -9.50 8.92 -1.84
C LEU A 68 -8.79 9.91 -2.77
N THR A 69 -7.92 9.45 -3.66
CA THR A 69 -7.12 10.32 -4.54
C THR A 69 -7.96 11.35 -5.32
N PRO A 70 -9.03 10.99 -6.05
CA PRO A 70 -9.89 11.97 -6.73
C PRO A 70 -10.75 12.81 -5.77
N TRP A 71 -10.97 12.33 -4.54
CA TRP A 71 -11.85 12.95 -3.55
C TRP A 71 -11.17 14.02 -2.69
N LEU A 72 -9.86 13.91 -2.46
CA LEU A 72 -9.13 14.90 -1.65
C LEU A 72 -9.22 16.33 -2.19
N PRO A 73 -9.13 16.59 -3.51
CA PRO A 73 -9.41 17.92 -4.07
C PRO A 73 -10.83 18.41 -3.76
N VAL A 74 -11.84 17.54 -3.77
CA VAL A 74 -13.25 17.91 -3.48
C VAL A 74 -13.38 18.34 -2.02
N LEU A 75 -12.88 17.51 -1.10
CA LEU A 75 -12.85 17.79 0.33
C LEU A 75 -12.12 19.11 0.65
N ALA A 76 -10.94 19.29 0.06
CA ALA A 76 -10.15 20.51 0.23
C ALA A 76 -10.85 21.75 -0.31
N SER A 77 -11.57 21.62 -1.42
CA SER A 77 -12.36 22.71 -1.98
C SER A 77 -13.45 23.14 -0.99
N GLN A 78 -14.12 22.21 -0.32
CA GLN A 78 -15.16 22.52 0.68
C GLN A 78 -14.59 23.05 2.00
N CYS A 79 -13.37 22.68 2.36
CA CYS A 79 -12.72 23.08 3.61
C CYS A 79 -11.74 24.26 3.47
N PHE A 80 -11.57 24.79 2.25
CA PHE A 80 -10.61 25.87 1.93
C PHE A 80 -9.15 25.49 2.23
N CYS A 81 -8.78 24.25 1.95
CA CYS A 81 -7.41 23.77 2.12
C CYS A 81 -6.66 23.71 0.78
N ASP A 82 -5.34 23.81 0.86
CA ASP A 82 -4.42 23.35 -0.17
C ASP A 82 -4.29 21.82 -0.11
N VAL A 83 -3.80 21.21 -1.20
CA VAL A 83 -3.61 19.76 -1.28
C VAL A 83 -2.22 19.40 -1.80
N PHE A 84 -1.51 18.56 -1.06
CA PHE A 84 -0.44 17.75 -1.63
C PHE A 84 -1.02 16.38 -1.99
N LEU A 85 -0.86 15.93 -3.24
CA LEU A 85 -1.39 14.65 -3.71
C LEU A 85 -0.31 13.86 -4.44
N LEU A 86 -0.07 12.62 -4.02
CA LEU A 86 0.79 11.66 -4.72
C LEU A 86 -0.06 10.49 -5.23
N PRO A 87 -0.55 10.56 -6.49
CA PRO A 87 -1.40 9.54 -7.07
C PRO A 87 -0.56 8.30 -7.42
N CYS A 88 -0.93 7.13 -6.88
CA CYS A 88 -0.27 5.86 -7.20
C CYS A 88 -1.23 4.75 -7.62
N CYS A 89 -2.48 4.82 -7.19
CA CYS A 89 -3.51 3.83 -7.46
C CYS A 89 -4.61 4.51 -8.29
N PHE A 90 -4.95 3.89 -9.41
CA PHE A 90 -5.79 4.53 -10.42
C PHE A 90 -7.25 4.23 -10.08
N PHE A 91 -7.84 5.03 -9.21
CA PHE A 91 -9.25 4.92 -8.84
C PHE A 91 -10.03 6.14 -9.35
N ASP A 92 -11.26 5.89 -9.79
CA ASP A 92 -12.23 6.94 -10.10
C ASP A 92 -13.09 7.28 -8.87
N PHE A 93 -14.01 8.24 -9.02
CA PHE A 93 -14.90 8.67 -7.95
C PHE A 93 -15.79 7.54 -7.39
N SER A 94 -16.06 6.47 -8.15
CA SER A 94 -16.87 5.33 -7.70
C SER A 94 -16.10 4.31 -6.86
N GLY A 95 -14.80 4.54 -6.61
CA GLY A 95 -13.92 3.57 -5.95
C GLY A 95 -13.54 2.39 -6.87
N LYS A 96 -13.94 2.41 -8.14
CA LYS A 96 -13.51 1.42 -9.14
C LYS A 96 -12.18 1.81 -9.75
N LYS A 97 -11.50 0.83 -10.34
CA LYS A 97 -10.25 1.10 -11.07
C LYS A 97 -10.58 1.97 -12.27
N PHE A 98 -9.87 3.08 -12.40
CA PHE A 98 -9.96 3.99 -13.52
C PHE A 98 -9.61 3.24 -14.82
N ILE A 99 -10.62 3.13 -15.69
CA ILE A 99 -10.50 2.50 -17.01
C ILE A 99 -10.25 3.60 -18.03
N THR A 100 -9.27 3.37 -18.90
CA THR A 100 -8.93 4.30 -19.97
C THR A 100 -9.67 3.90 -21.23
N ASN A 101 -10.31 4.86 -21.90
CA ASN A 101 -11.17 4.56 -23.05
C ASN A 101 -10.46 4.65 -24.42
N ASN A 102 -9.15 4.96 -24.52
CA ASN A 102 -8.56 5.28 -25.82
C ASN A 102 -7.13 4.80 -26.11
N HIS A 103 -6.98 4.45 -27.40
CA HIS A 103 -5.83 4.05 -28.21
C HIS A 103 -4.72 5.11 -28.39
N ASN A 104 -4.51 5.98 -27.40
CA ASN A 104 -3.45 7.00 -27.46
C ASN A 104 -2.07 6.42 -27.09
N ASN A 105 -0.99 7.00 -27.62
CA ASN A 105 0.40 6.63 -27.30
C ASN A 105 0.86 6.99 -25.87
N THR A 106 -0.06 7.30 -24.94
CA THR A 106 0.26 7.70 -23.56
C THR A 106 0.06 6.55 -22.57
N THR A 107 0.83 6.57 -21.49
CA THR A 107 0.74 5.51 -20.48
C THR A 107 -0.52 5.65 -19.61
N GLN A 108 -0.99 4.55 -19.02
CA GLN A 108 -2.11 4.58 -18.07
C GLN A 108 -1.86 5.56 -16.91
N TYR A 109 -0.59 5.70 -16.48
CA TYR A 109 -0.24 6.63 -15.42
C TYR A 109 -0.41 8.09 -15.85
N GLU A 110 0.10 8.47 -17.03
CA GLU A 110 -0.09 9.82 -17.58
C GLU A 110 -1.57 10.15 -17.78
N GLN A 111 -2.35 9.20 -18.28
CA GLN A 111 -3.80 9.39 -18.44
C GLN A 111 -4.50 9.60 -17.10
N TYR A 112 -4.07 8.88 -16.05
CA TYR A 112 -4.58 9.09 -14.71
C TYR A 112 -4.16 10.44 -14.12
N LEU A 113 -2.91 10.88 -14.33
CA LEU A 113 -2.46 12.21 -13.92
C LEU A 113 -3.30 13.30 -14.60
N ASN A 114 -3.58 13.18 -15.89
CA ASN A 114 -4.45 14.10 -16.62
C ASN A 114 -5.89 14.09 -16.08
N TYR A 115 -6.40 12.93 -15.65
CA TYR A 115 -7.71 12.83 -15.00
C TYR A 115 -7.75 13.62 -13.68
N ILE A 116 -6.75 13.45 -12.81
CA ILE A 116 -6.62 14.19 -11.54
C ILE A 116 -6.45 15.70 -11.79
N GLU A 117 -5.62 16.08 -12.76
CA GLU A 117 -5.44 17.48 -13.16
C GLU A 117 -6.74 18.10 -13.67
N LYS A 118 -7.53 17.35 -14.43
CA LYS A 118 -8.84 17.79 -14.90
C LYS A 118 -9.80 18.04 -13.72
N ILE A 119 -9.84 17.13 -12.74
CA ILE A 119 -10.62 17.33 -11.50
C ILE A 119 -10.20 18.62 -10.80
N ALA A 120 -8.89 18.80 -10.57
CA ALA A 120 -8.38 19.97 -9.88
C ALA A 120 -8.69 21.29 -10.62
N ASN A 121 -8.64 21.29 -11.96
CA ASN A 121 -9.04 22.45 -12.78
C ASN A 121 -10.53 22.77 -12.63
N ILE A 122 -11.40 21.75 -12.63
CA ILE A 122 -12.84 21.92 -12.40
C ILE A 122 -13.13 22.43 -10.99
N LEU A 123 -12.24 22.20 -10.04
CA LEU A 123 -12.37 22.70 -8.67
C LEU A 123 -11.66 24.05 -8.47
N ASP A 124 -11.24 24.70 -9.56
CA ASP A 124 -10.54 25.99 -9.61
C ASP A 124 -9.22 26.05 -8.85
N PHE A 125 -8.55 24.91 -8.62
CA PHE A 125 -7.22 24.93 -8.02
C PHE A 125 -6.17 25.51 -8.98
N ASN A 126 -5.21 26.24 -8.43
CA ASN A 126 -3.95 26.50 -9.14
C ASN A 126 -3.04 25.28 -8.97
N ILE A 127 -2.68 24.64 -10.08
CA ILE A 127 -2.05 23.33 -10.10
C ILE A 127 -0.55 23.48 -10.33
N ARG A 128 0.26 22.92 -9.44
CA ARG A 128 1.68 22.67 -9.68
C ARG A 128 1.94 21.17 -9.69
N LYS A 129 2.75 20.72 -10.64
CA LYS A 129 3.22 19.33 -10.75
C LYS A 129 4.71 19.30 -10.47
N ASP A 130 5.15 18.30 -9.71
CA ASP A 130 6.57 18.05 -9.49
C ASP A 130 6.87 16.55 -9.48
N LYS A 131 8.12 16.19 -9.76
CA LYS A 131 8.62 14.82 -9.77
C LYS A 131 9.46 14.56 -8.53
N LEU A 132 8.91 13.76 -7.62
CA LEU A 132 9.56 13.40 -6.37
C LEU A 132 10.80 12.52 -6.59
N ARG A 133 11.82 12.73 -5.76
CA ARG A 133 13.04 11.92 -5.71
C ARG A 133 12.83 10.60 -4.95
N ILE A 134 11.83 9.83 -5.37
CA ILE A 134 11.55 8.49 -4.84
C ILE A 134 11.82 7.43 -5.91
N PRO A 135 12.25 6.21 -5.52
CA PRO A 135 12.54 5.10 -6.45
C PRO A 135 11.24 4.41 -6.92
N SER A 136 10.31 5.17 -7.47
CA SER A 136 9.02 4.69 -8.00
C SER A 136 8.80 5.26 -9.40
N THR A 137 8.18 4.48 -10.28
CA THR A 137 7.69 4.99 -11.58
C THR A 137 6.47 5.89 -11.42
N LYS A 138 5.79 5.83 -10.27
CA LYS A 138 4.67 6.68 -9.88
C LYS A 138 5.14 7.71 -8.85
N ASN A 139 5.85 8.73 -9.34
CA ASN A 139 6.53 9.72 -8.51
C ASN A 139 6.17 11.17 -8.84
N ILE A 140 5.15 11.40 -9.67
CA ILE A 140 4.65 12.74 -9.95
C ILE A 140 3.63 13.08 -8.86
N CYS A 141 3.83 14.20 -8.17
CA CYS A 141 2.89 14.76 -7.20
C CYS A 141 2.25 16.05 -7.73
N PHE A 142 1.07 16.35 -7.20
CA PHE A 142 0.37 17.61 -7.38
C PHE A 142 0.43 18.44 -6.10
N ILE A 143 0.66 19.74 -6.25
CA ILE A 143 0.42 20.74 -5.22
C ILE A 143 -0.72 21.62 -5.75
N LEU A 144 -1.87 21.54 -5.10
CA LEU A 144 -3.09 22.24 -5.49
C LEU A 144 -3.31 23.39 -4.52
N HIS A 145 -3.25 24.62 -5.01
CA HIS A 145 -3.52 25.80 -4.21
C HIS A 145 -4.95 26.27 -4.42
N GLY A 146 -5.72 26.37 -3.33
CA GLY A 146 -7.09 26.82 -3.39
C GLY A 146 -7.19 28.30 -3.79
N LYS A 147 -8.18 28.65 -4.61
CA LYS A 147 -8.53 30.06 -4.84
C LYS A 147 -9.23 30.67 -3.64
N LYS A 148 -9.07 31.99 -3.49
CA LYS A 148 -9.84 32.81 -2.53
C LYS A 148 -11.33 32.64 -2.79
N LEU A 149 -12.14 32.81 -1.75
CA LEU A 149 -13.61 32.67 -1.84
C LEU A 149 -14.21 33.49 -2.97
N GLU A 150 -13.69 34.71 -3.18
CA GLU A 150 -14.15 35.70 -4.15
C GLU A 150 -13.94 35.26 -5.61
N ASP A 151 -12.97 34.39 -5.87
CA ASP A 151 -12.56 33.98 -7.21
C ASP A 151 -13.16 32.62 -7.63
N ARG A 152 -14.05 32.04 -6.80
CA ARG A 152 -14.66 30.74 -7.06
C ARG A 152 -15.94 30.89 -7.86
N SER A 153 -16.20 29.92 -8.75
CA SER A 153 -17.48 29.85 -9.45
C SER A 153 -18.64 29.72 -8.45
N ASN A 154 -19.74 30.41 -8.72
CA ASN A 154 -20.99 30.28 -7.97
C ASN A 154 -21.72 28.96 -8.29
N ASP A 155 -21.34 28.27 -9.37
CA ASP A 155 -21.91 26.97 -9.70
C ASP A 155 -21.48 25.93 -8.67
N SER A 156 -22.44 25.11 -8.21
CA SER A 156 -22.17 23.99 -7.33
C SER A 156 -21.08 23.09 -7.92
N ILE A 157 -20.09 22.74 -7.10
CA ILE A 157 -19.01 21.78 -7.44
C ILE A 157 -19.60 20.50 -8.05
N HIS A 158 -20.72 20.04 -7.51
CA HIS A 158 -21.46 18.87 -8.00
C HIS A 158 -21.86 19.03 -9.47
N THR A 159 -22.53 20.13 -9.82
CA THR A 159 -22.97 20.40 -11.20
C THR A 159 -21.80 20.42 -12.17
N ARG A 160 -20.68 21.03 -11.77
CA ARG A 160 -19.49 21.15 -12.61
C ARG A 160 -18.83 19.80 -12.87
N LEU A 161 -18.71 18.97 -11.83
CA LEU A 161 -18.17 17.61 -11.96
C LEU A 161 -19.12 16.70 -12.75
N PHE A 162 -20.43 16.80 -12.51
CA PHE A 162 -21.46 16.06 -13.24
C PHE A 162 -21.42 16.38 -14.73
N ASN A 163 -21.40 17.66 -15.10
CA ASN A 163 -21.35 18.07 -16.51
C ASN A 163 -20.09 17.56 -17.23
N GLN A 164 -18.97 17.44 -16.51
CA GLN A 164 -17.69 17.14 -17.12
C GLN A 164 -17.33 15.65 -17.12
N PHE A 165 -17.83 14.88 -16.15
CA PHE A 165 -17.55 13.45 -16.00
C PHE A 165 -18.79 12.56 -16.12
N GLY A 166 -20.01 13.13 -16.09
CA GLY A 166 -21.25 12.37 -15.98
C GLY A 166 -21.42 11.68 -14.63
N ILE A 167 -20.67 12.11 -13.60
CA ILE A 167 -20.62 11.47 -12.28
C ILE A 167 -21.39 12.32 -11.29
N ASP A 168 -22.38 11.71 -10.65
CA ASP A 168 -23.08 12.31 -9.52
C ASP A 168 -22.28 12.07 -8.23
N ILE A 169 -21.42 13.01 -7.89
CA ILE A 169 -20.58 12.88 -6.69
C ILE A 169 -21.38 12.84 -5.38
N ASN A 170 -22.66 13.25 -5.34
CA ASN A 170 -23.44 13.16 -4.09
C ASN A 170 -23.91 11.72 -3.81
N HIS A 171 -23.88 10.87 -4.83
CA HIS A 171 -24.27 9.46 -4.73
C HIS A 171 -23.09 8.50 -4.88
N GLU A 172 -21.89 9.01 -5.15
CA GLU A 172 -20.66 8.26 -5.15
C GLU A 172 -19.93 8.45 -3.82
N HIS A 173 -19.12 7.46 -3.45
CA HIS A 173 -18.27 7.54 -2.27
C HIS A 173 -16.87 7.06 -2.60
N ALA A 174 -15.90 7.50 -1.81
CA ALA A 174 -14.59 6.86 -1.73
C ALA A 174 -14.71 5.49 -1.04
N ASP A 175 -15.60 4.62 -1.50
CA ASP A 175 -15.86 3.32 -0.89
C ASP A 175 -14.61 2.46 -1.10
N PRO A 176 -13.83 2.18 -0.05
CA PRO A 176 -12.67 1.32 -0.18
C PRO A 176 -13.22 -0.07 -0.48
N GLN A 177 -13.09 -0.53 -1.74
CA GLN A 177 -13.75 -1.73 -2.24
C GLN A 177 -13.92 -2.74 -1.12
N ILE A 178 -15.13 -2.81 -0.58
CA ILE A 178 -15.47 -3.78 0.44
C ILE A 178 -15.42 -5.09 -0.32
N SER A 179 -14.25 -5.75 -0.29
CA SER A 179 -14.19 -7.18 -0.53
C SER A 179 -15.25 -7.74 0.38
N ASN A 180 -16.37 -8.20 -0.21
CA ASN A 180 -17.58 -8.66 0.45
C ASN A 180 -17.34 -8.94 1.93
N HIS A 181 -18.02 -8.20 2.80
CA HIS A 181 -18.19 -8.60 4.19
C HIS A 181 -18.59 -10.09 4.19
N ARG A 182 -17.62 -10.99 4.40
CA ARG A 182 -17.88 -12.23 5.09
C ARG A 182 -18.46 -11.77 6.40
N SER A 183 -19.73 -12.11 6.57
CA SER A 183 -20.52 -11.90 7.77
C SER A 183 -19.65 -12.05 9.02
N SER A 184 -19.96 -11.17 9.95
CA SER A 184 -19.73 -11.26 11.39
C SER A 184 -19.88 -12.70 11.91
N LEU A 185 -18.80 -13.46 11.77
CA LEU A 185 -18.49 -14.61 12.59
C LEU A 185 -17.08 -14.34 13.09
N ILE A 186 -16.94 -14.34 14.41
CA ILE A 186 -15.69 -14.25 15.15
C ILE A 186 -14.76 -15.35 14.60
N LYS A 187 -13.95 -14.99 13.61
CA LYS A 187 -12.75 -15.69 13.18
C LYS A 187 -11.73 -14.59 12.99
N SER A 188 -10.76 -14.54 13.90
CA SER A 188 -9.50 -13.82 13.73
C SER A 188 -9.10 -13.80 12.26
N LYS A 189 -8.92 -12.60 11.68
CA LYS A 189 -8.38 -12.41 10.32
C LYS A 189 -7.26 -13.44 10.09
N PRO A 190 -7.31 -14.30 9.05
CA PRO A 190 -6.09 -14.96 8.62
C PRO A 190 -5.20 -13.84 8.08
N GLU A 191 -4.10 -13.57 8.77
CA GLU A 191 -3.14 -12.56 8.34
C GLU A 191 -2.74 -12.86 6.90
N PHE A 192 -2.77 -11.88 6.01
CA PHE A 192 -2.28 -12.01 4.62
C PHE A 192 -0.83 -12.57 4.54
N TYR A 193 -0.05 -12.44 5.62
CA TYR A 193 1.24 -13.11 5.79
C TYR A 193 1.13 -14.64 5.88
N SER A 194 0.06 -15.18 6.45
CA SER A 194 -0.17 -16.61 6.64
C SER A 194 -0.28 -17.36 5.33
N ILE A 195 -0.92 -16.80 4.29
CA ILE A 195 -1.11 -17.51 3.01
C ILE A 195 0.21 -17.63 2.26
N LYS A 196 0.95 -16.52 2.09
CA LYS A 196 2.28 -16.57 1.46
C LYS A 196 3.22 -17.46 2.23
N PHE A 197 3.16 -17.38 3.56
CA PHE A 197 3.92 -18.27 4.43
C PHE A 197 3.53 -19.73 4.25
N SER A 198 2.23 -20.07 4.19
CA SER A 198 1.73 -21.43 3.98
C SER A 198 2.14 -22.00 2.62
N ILE A 199 2.07 -21.20 1.55
CA ILE A 199 2.54 -21.59 0.21
C ILE A 199 4.04 -21.90 0.24
N ILE A 200 4.84 -21.03 0.86
CA ILE A 200 6.29 -21.22 0.96
C ILE A 200 6.63 -22.41 1.85
N HIS A 201 5.94 -22.57 2.98
CA HIS A 201 6.11 -23.69 3.89
C HIS A 201 5.78 -25.01 3.19
N PHE A 202 4.66 -25.08 2.47
CA PHE A 202 4.29 -26.26 1.69
C PHE A 202 5.36 -26.63 0.66
N LEU A 203 5.84 -25.66 -0.13
CA LEU A 203 6.88 -25.90 -1.13
C LEU A 203 8.23 -26.25 -0.49
N PHE A 204 8.56 -25.65 0.66
CA PHE A 204 9.77 -25.93 1.42
C PHE A 204 9.77 -27.39 1.91
N GLU A 205 8.69 -27.83 2.55
CA GLU A 205 8.49 -29.21 3.00
C GLU A 205 8.50 -30.19 1.82
N TYR A 206 7.84 -29.87 0.71
CA TYR A 206 7.82 -30.74 -0.45
C TYR A 206 9.22 -30.94 -1.04
N ILE A 207 9.98 -29.87 -1.23
CA ILE A 207 11.35 -29.94 -1.77
C ILE A 207 12.25 -30.72 -0.81
N LEU A 208 12.09 -30.50 0.50
CA LEU A 208 12.86 -31.15 1.56
C LEU A 208 12.60 -32.67 1.60
N ASN A 209 11.32 -33.06 1.62
CA ASN A 209 10.93 -34.47 1.73
C ASN A 209 11.23 -35.29 0.47
N HIS A 210 11.19 -34.65 -0.71
CA HIS A 210 11.44 -35.32 -1.98
C HIS A 210 12.86 -35.15 -2.53
N ASN A 211 13.70 -34.32 -1.90
CA ASN A 211 15.04 -33.96 -2.39
C ASN A 211 15.05 -33.58 -3.89
N LYS A 212 14.04 -32.83 -4.34
CA LYS A 212 13.84 -32.46 -5.76
C LYS A 212 13.72 -30.95 -5.93
N SER A 213 14.40 -30.43 -6.96
CA SER A 213 14.15 -29.09 -7.47
C SER A 213 12.84 -29.04 -8.27
N LEU A 214 12.10 -27.94 -8.17
CA LEU A 214 10.82 -27.77 -8.87
C LEU A 214 10.92 -26.73 -9.98
N THR A 215 10.21 -26.93 -11.08
CA THR A 215 9.89 -25.82 -11.99
C THR A 215 8.69 -25.03 -11.46
N LEU A 216 8.45 -23.82 -11.98
CA LEU A 216 7.23 -23.07 -11.65
C LEU A 216 5.96 -23.85 -12.01
N SER A 217 5.95 -24.56 -13.15
CA SER A 217 4.79 -25.37 -13.56
C SER A 217 4.52 -26.48 -12.55
N THR A 218 5.54 -27.30 -12.26
CA THR A 218 5.40 -28.39 -11.30
C THR A 218 5.03 -27.88 -9.90
N ALA A 219 5.50 -26.69 -9.51
CA ALA A 219 5.13 -26.08 -8.25
C ALA A 219 3.65 -25.65 -8.24
N TYR A 220 3.10 -25.16 -9.36
CA TYR A 220 1.66 -24.91 -9.49
C TYR A 220 0.84 -26.21 -9.45
N ASP A 221 1.32 -27.27 -10.09
CA ASP A 221 0.60 -28.54 -10.20
C ASP A 221 0.45 -29.26 -8.84
N ILE A 222 1.44 -29.11 -7.95
CA ILE A 222 1.41 -29.72 -6.61
C ILE A 222 0.72 -28.84 -5.56
N LEU A 223 0.51 -27.55 -5.83
CA LEU A 223 -0.11 -26.65 -4.86
C LEU A 223 -1.61 -26.98 -4.73
N PRO A 224 -2.15 -27.04 -3.49
CA PRO A 224 -3.59 -27.17 -3.28
C PRO A 224 -4.40 -26.12 -4.06
N ASN A 225 -5.55 -26.53 -4.60
CA ASN A 225 -6.43 -25.68 -5.40
C ASN A 225 -6.79 -24.36 -4.69
N GLU A 226 -6.96 -24.39 -3.36
CA GLU A 226 -7.22 -23.19 -2.54
C GLU A 226 -6.11 -22.14 -2.68
N PHE A 227 -4.84 -22.56 -2.69
CA PHE A 227 -3.70 -21.64 -2.88
C PHE A 227 -3.64 -21.11 -4.31
N CYS A 228 -3.97 -21.94 -5.30
CA CYS A 228 -4.01 -21.55 -6.71
C CYS A 228 -5.09 -20.50 -7.00
N GLU A 229 -6.29 -20.62 -6.42
CA GLU A 229 -7.34 -19.60 -6.55
C GLU A 229 -6.94 -18.28 -5.91
N GLN A 230 -6.31 -18.33 -4.73
CA GLN A 230 -5.85 -17.14 -4.03
C GLN A 230 -4.70 -16.45 -4.80
N LEU A 231 -3.78 -17.20 -5.42
CA LEU A 231 -2.71 -16.66 -6.27
C LEU A 231 -3.24 -15.93 -7.51
N LYS A 232 -4.43 -16.28 -8.05
CA LYS A 232 -5.06 -15.58 -9.18
C LYS A 232 -5.54 -14.18 -8.82
N SER A 233 -5.84 -13.93 -7.55
CA SER A 233 -6.26 -12.61 -7.04
C SER A 233 -5.09 -11.66 -6.75
N GLU A 234 -3.84 -12.15 -6.78
CA GLU A 234 -2.64 -11.37 -6.50
C GLU A 234 -1.89 -10.92 -7.76
N HIS A 235 -1.36 -9.69 -7.73
CA HIS A 235 -0.47 -9.18 -8.77
C HIS A 235 0.92 -9.82 -8.63
N GLY A 236 1.35 -10.63 -9.61
CA GLY A 236 2.72 -11.15 -9.72
C GLY A 236 2.92 -12.67 -9.54
N GLY A 237 1.87 -13.42 -9.20
CA GLY A 237 1.87 -14.89 -9.18
C GLY A 237 2.88 -15.56 -8.23
N LEU A 238 3.02 -16.89 -8.36
CA LEU A 238 3.84 -17.74 -7.46
C LEU A 238 5.31 -17.32 -7.43
N LYS A 239 5.84 -16.90 -8.58
CA LYS A 239 7.22 -16.41 -8.68
C LYS A 239 7.47 -15.21 -7.75
N SER A 240 6.52 -14.27 -7.68
CA SER A 240 6.68 -13.10 -6.80
C SER A 240 6.59 -13.48 -5.33
N VAL A 241 5.75 -14.46 -4.98
CA VAL A 241 5.68 -15.02 -3.63
C VAL A 241 7.03 -15.63 -3.22
N ILE A 242 7.63 -16.47 -4.09
CA ILE A 242 8.97 -17.06 -3.86
C ILE A 242 10.03 -15.97 -3.68
N LEU A 243 10.02 -14.94 -4.52
CA LEU A 243 10.99 -13.84 -4.44
C LEU A 243 10.83 -12.97 -3.18
N SER A 244 9.69 -13.03 -2.48
CA SER A 244 9.50 -12.37 -1.18
C SER A 244 10.03 -13.19 0.01
N TYR A 245 10.27 -14.50 -0.20
CA TYR A 245 10.81 -15.46 0.78
C TYR A 245 12.12 -16.11 0.30
N ARG A 246 13.02 -15.32 -0.31
CA ARG A 246 14.34 -15.79 -0.80
C ARG A 246 15.22 -16.48 0.25
N HIS A 247 14.91 -16.29 1.52
CA HIS A 247 15.61 -16.93 2.63
C HIS A 247 15.21 -18.39 2.85
N ALA A 248 14.04 -18.81 2.33
CA ALA A 248 13.56 -20.18 2.37
C ALA A 248 13.78 -20.88 1.03
N LEU A 249 13.34 -20.25 -0.07
CA LEU A 249 13.40 -20.81 -1.42
C LEU A 249 14.15 -19.88 -2.38
N ASN A 250 15.00 -20.47 -3.22
CA ASN A 250 15.72 -19.78 -4.27
C ASN A 250 15.09 -20.12 -5.63
N PHE A 251 14.95 -19.11 -6.49
CA PHE A 251 14.56 -19.29 -7.89
C PHE A 251 15.74 -18.90 -8.78
N ASP A 252 16.33 -19.87 -9.49
CA ASP A 252 17.44 -19.61 -10.41
C ASP A 252 16.89 -19.20 -11.79
N PRO A 253 17.15 -17.97 -12.27
CA PRO A 253 16.67 -17.51 -13.57
C PRO A 253 17.27 -18.27 -14.76
N LYS A 254 18.44 -18.91 -14.62
CA LYS A 254 19.09 -19.65 -15.72
C LYS A 254 18.46 -21.03 -15.89
N THR A 255 18.33 -21.78 -14.80
CA THR A 255 17.75 -23.14 -14.82
C THR A 255 16.23 -23.14 -14.70
N LYS A 256 15.61 -22.02 -14.28
CA LYS A 256 14.18 -21.88 -13.98
C LYS A 256 13.69 -22.83 -12.88
N LEU A 257 14.61 -23.26 -12.01
CA LEU A 257 14.34 -24.18 -10.92
C LEU A 257 14.19 -23.44 -9.59
N ILE A 258 13.33 -24.00 -8.74
CA ILE A 258 13.08 -23.63 -7.36
C ILE A 258 13.77 -24.66 -6.48
N THR A 259 14.65 -24.20 -5.61
CA THR A 259 15.42 -25.03 -4.68
C THR A 259 15.39 -24.44 -3.27
N LEU A 260 15.75 -25.22 -2.26
CA LEU A 260 16.01 -24.66 -0.93
C LEU A 260 17.19 -23.70 -1.01
N THR A 261 17.06 -22.55 -0.35
CA THR A 261 18.15 -21.59 -0.26
C THR A 261 19.26 -22.14 0.63
N ASN A 262 20.53 -21.95 0.27
CA ASN A 262 21.63 -22.28 1.18
C ASN A 262 21.80 -21.14 2.21
N PRO A 263 21.57 -21.38 3.52
CA PRO A 263 21.70 -20.34 4.55
C PRO A 263 23.11 -19.74 4.64
N GLN A 264 24.15 -20.52 4.36
CA GLN A 264 25.55 -20.07 4.45
C GLN A 264 25.93 -19.09 3.34
N LEU A 265 25.32 -19.17 2.16
CA LEU A 265 25.55 -18.22 1.08
C LEU A 265 24.94 -16.84 1.38
N ASN A 266 23.84 -16.80 2.15
CA ASN A 266 23.20 -15.56 2.59
C ASN A 266 24.00 -14.82 3.66
N SER A 267 24.75 -15.53 4.53
CA SER A 267 25.55 -14.88 5.58
C SER A 267 26.78 -14.14 5.02
N ILE A 268 27.37 -14.66 3.95
CA ILE A 268 28.55 -14.07 3.28
C ILE A 268 28.21 -12.73 2.61
N THR A 269 27.03 -12.61 2.00
CA THR A 269 26.58 -11.36 1.35
C THR A 269 26.27 -10.23 2.34
N LEU A 270 26.04 -10.56 3.61
CA LEU A 270 25.69 -9.62 4.67
C LEU A 270 26.89 -9.17 5.52
N LYS A 271 27.93 -10.00 5.67
CA LYS A 271 29.20 -9.59 6.29
C LYS A 271 29.88 -8.42 5.57
N GLN A 272 29.62 -8.24 4.28
CA GLN A 272 30.14 -7.10 3.50
C GLN A 272 29.35 -5.79 3.71
N LYS A 273 28.20 -5.81 4.41
CA LYS A 273 27.33 -4.62 4.60
C LYS A 273 27.10 -4.21 6.06
N GLN A 274 27.57 -5.00 7.04
CA GLN A 274 27.36 -4.68 8.46
C GLN A 274 28.51 -3.84 9.03
N SER A 275 28.36 -2.52 8.96
CA SER A 275 28.97 -1.61 9.93
C SER A 275 28.07 -1.52 11.17
N SER A 276 28.56 -2.06 12.29
CA SER A 276 28.31 -1.63 13.68
C SER A 276 26.94 -1.08 14.10
N LYS A 277 25.81 -1.63 13.62
CA LYS A 277 24.48 -1.34 14.16
C LYS A 277 23.76 -2.64 14.53
N GLN A 278 23.32 -2.71 15.78
CA GLN A 278 22.51 -3.80 16.32
C GLN A 278 21.17 -3.83 15.57
N CYS A 279 21.02 -4.76 14.63
CA CYS A 279 19.85 -4.84 13.76
C CYS A 279 18.84 -5.82 14.35
N PHE A 280 17.61 -5.37 14.61
CA PHE A 280 16.53 -6.22 15.12
C PHE A 280 16.04 -7.18 14.03
N LYS A 281 16.04 -8.49 14.31
CA LYS A 281 15.54 -9.52 13.39
C LYS A 281 14.01 -9.52 13.36
N THR A 282 13.43 -9.17 12.23
CA THR A 282 11.96 -8.99 12.10
C THR A 282 11.23 -10.20 11.51
N LYS A 283 11.95 -11.14 10.86
CA LYS A 283 11.37 -12.33 10.21
C LYS A 283 11.91 -13.62 10.83
N PRO A 284 11.08 -14.68 10.97
CA PRO A 284 11.53 -15.98 11.47
C PRO A 284 12.44 -16.67 10.45
N CYS A 285 13.42 -17.44 10.93
CA CYS A 285 14.26 -18.28 10.09
C CYS A 285 13.52 -19.58 9.73
N PHE A 286 13.22 -19.77 8.45
CA PHE A 286 12.54 -20.99 7.96
C PHE A 286 13.32 -22.28 8.27
N PHE A 287 14.65 -22.25 8.13
CA PHE A 287 15.48 -23.41 8.44
C PHE A 287 15.47 -23.75 9.93
N TYR A 288 15.51 -22.74 10.80
CA TYR A 288 15.40 -22.98 12.23
C TYR A 288 14.03 -23.54 12.63
N ALA A 289 12.96 -23.04 12.01
CA ALA A 289 11.59 -23.40 12.35
C ALA A 289 11.13 -24.74 11.77
N PHE A 290 11.58 -25.11 10.56
CA PHE A 290 10.99 -26.22 9.78
C PHE A 290 11.99 -27.25 9.26
N HIS A 291 13.29 -26.95 9.18
CA HIS A 291 14.26 -27.94 8.70
C HIS A 291 14.62 -28.94 9.83
N PRO A 292 14.67 -30.27 9.58
CA PRO A 292 14.97 -31.28 10.60
C PRO A 292 16.31 -31.06 11.31
N ASN A 293 17.32 -30.61 10.57
CA ASN A 293 18.66 -30.29 11.11
C ASN A 293 18.76 -28.84 11.65
N SER A 294 17.65 -28.13 11.76
CA SER A 294 17.57 -26.71 12.09
C SER A 294 18.43 -25.81 11.18
N CYS A 295 18.61 -24.54 11.55
CA CYS A 295 19.47 -23.63 10.82
C CYS A 295 20.95 -23.96 11.09
N PRO A 296 21.80 -24.09 10.05
CA PRO A 296 23.22 -24.37 10.22
C PRO A 296 24.05 -23.16 10.67
N LEU A 297 23.44 -21.99 10.85
CA LEU A 297 24.08 -20.78 11.37
C LEU A 297 23.74 -20.60 12.85
N THR A 298 24.65 -20.00 13.61
CA THR A 298 24.30 -19.52 14.97
C THR A 298 23.29 -18.37 14.87
N ASP A 299 22.56 -18.08 15.95
CA ASP A 299 21.62 -16.95 15.94
C ASP A 299 22.36 -15.67 15.54
N GLU A 300 23.52 -15.36 16.13
CA GLU A 300 24.34 -14.19 15.78
C GLU A 300 24.73 -14.09 14.29
N GLN A 301 24.92 -15.22 13.62
CA GLN A 301 25.31 -15.29 12.20
C GLN A 301 24.11 -15.27 11.25
N CYS A 302 22.92 -15.63 11.74
CA CYS A 302 21.71 -15.69 10.95
C CYS A 302 21.03 -14.32 10.89
N ALA A 303 20.67 -13.88 9.68
CA ALA A 303 19.93 -12.63 9.49
C ALA A 303 18.44 -12.72 9.88
N PHE A 304 17.97 -13.92 10.23
CA PHE A 304 16.58 -14.22 10.54
C PHE A 304 16.48 -14.76 11.97
N SER A 305 15.35 -14.50 12.62
CA SER A 305 15.15 -14.81 14.04
C SER A 305 15.08 -16.32 14.28
N HIS A 306 15.89 -16.84 15.22
CA HIS A 306 15.77 -18.20 15.76
C HIS A 306 14.84 -18.26 16.99
N ILE A 307 13.97 -17.26 17.18
CA ILE A 307 12.96 -17.31 18.23
C ILE A 307 11.69 -17.94 17.65
N ILE A 308 11.37 -19.15 18.09
CA ILE A 308 10.05 -19.74 17.87
C ILE A 308 9.09 -18.95 18.76
N LYS A 309 8.35 -18.00 18.18
CA LYS A 309 7.20 -17.42 18.87
C LYS A 309 6.18 -18.54 19.04
N LYS A 310 6.02 -19.04 20.27
CA LYS A 310 4.90 -19.88 20.67
C LYS A 310 3.59 -19.12 20.49
#